data_AF-A0A8I1TJ17-F1
#
_entry.id   AF-A0A8I1TJ17-F1
#
_cell.length_a   1.000
_cell.length_b   1.000
_cell.length_c   1.000
_cell.angle_alpha   90.00
_cell.angle_beta   90.00
_cell.angle_gamma   90.00
#
_symmetry.space_group_name_H-M   'P 1'
#
loop_
_entity.id
_entity.type
_entity.pdbx_description
1 polymer ?
#
loop_
_entity_poly.entity_id
_entity_poly.type
_entity_poly.pdbx_seq_one_letter_code
_entity_poly.pdbx_strand_id
1 'polypeptide(L)'
;MDRPYPLRLPHDPEQFLKDFLPFEERFVRRDGIHLFGLRYWDDVLSPWAGRGQRVRVRYDPRDLSRVQVEGAENFVETVHFADLRRPRITLGEHRLAMAALQARGVQAVNEDLIFSTIAEQRRLLADAVEKTRTVRRTAERNERALSAGRDRITLPEYEPTPEVFDDLPPLSVEEWS
;
A
#
# COMPACT_ATOMS: atom_id res chain seq x y z
N MET A 1 -15.55 11.63 20.75
CA MET A 1 -15.75 13.03 20.31
C MET A 1 -16.89 13.04 19.32
N ASP A 2 -18.10 13.40 19.76
CA ASP A 2 -19.21 13.64 18.83
C ASP A 2 -19.04 15.03 18.21
N ARG A 3 -19.01 15.10 16.87
CA ARG A 3 -19.01 16.39 16.17
C ARG A 3 -20.42 16.98 16.24
N PRO A 4 -20.59 18.23 16.72
CA PRO A 4 -21.90 18.84 16.92
C PRO A 4 -22.65 19.20 15.61
N TYR A 5 -22.03 19.01 14.44
CA TYR A 5 -22.65 19.28 13.14
C TYR A 5 -22.32 18.19 12.13
N PRO A 6 -23.25 17.83 11.22
CA PRO A 6 -22.98 16.91 10.14
C PRO A 6 -21.93 17.51 9.19
N LEU A 7 -21.08 16.63 8.64
CA LEU A 7 -20.12 17.02 7.61
C LEU A 7 -20.86 17.58 6.40
N ARG A 8 -20.49 18.79 5.98
CA ARG A 8 -20.97 19.35 4.71
C ARG A 8 -20.27 18.61 3.59
N LEU A 9 -21.04 17.82 2.85
CA LEU A 9 -20.56 17.13 1.67
C LEU A 9 -20.80 18.01 0.44
N PRO A 10 -19.89 18.00 -0.56
CA PRO A 10 -20.15 18.62 -1.84
C PRO A 10 -21.42 18.05 -2.47
N HIS A 11 -22.11 18.86 -3.28
CA HIS A 11 -23.26 18.40 -4.05
C HIS A 11 -22.89 17.27 -5.01
N ASP A 12 -21.71 17.37 -5.63
CA ASP A 12 -21.09 16.32 -6.44
C ASP A 12 -19.65 16.08 -5.93
N PRO A 13 -19.40 14.98 -5.20
CA PRO A 13 -18.08 14.68 -4.68
C PRO A 13 -17.06 14.31 -5.78
N GLU A 14 -17.50 13.79 -6.93
CA GLU A 14 -16.60 13.44 -8.02
C GLU A 14 -16.11 14.68 -8.75
N GLN A 15 -17.02 15.60 -9.09
CA GLN A 15 -16.63 16.87 -9.71
C GLN A 15 -15.76 17.70 -8.78
N PHE A 16 -16.12 17.76 -7.49
CA PHE A 16 -15.30 18.43 -6.48
C PHE A 16 -13.88 17.89 -6.50
N LEU A 17 -13.67 16.56 -6.48
CA LEU A 17 -12.33 15.98 -6.53
C LEU A 17 -11.56 16.39 -7.80
N LYS A 18 -12.21 16.37 -8.97
CA LYS A 18 -11.60 16.73 -10.26
C LYS A 18 -11.10 18.19 -10.28
N ASP A 19 -11.86 19.09 -9.66
CA ASP A 19 -11.53 20.52 -9.60
C ASP A 19 -10.23 20.78 -8.83
N PHE A 20 -9.88 19.91 -7.88
CA PHE A 20 -8.67 20.00 -7.06
C PHE A 20 -7.52 19.10 -7.54
N LEU A 21 -7.63 18.46 -8.70
CA LEU A 21 -6.52 17.68 -9.25
C LEU A 21 -5.36 18.60 -9.69
N PRO A 22 -4.11 18.24 -9.36
CA PRO A 22 -2.93 18.90 -9.94
C PRO A 22 -2.95 18.84 -11.46
N PHE A 23 -2.37 19.85 -12.10
CA PHE A 23 -2.30 19.94 -13.54
C PHE A 23 -0.97 20.51 -14.01
N GLU A 24 -0.59 20.16 -15.23
CA GLU A 24 0.51 20.78 -15.96
C GLU A 24 0.11 21.08 -17.39
N GLU A 25 0.65 22.15 -17.96
CA GLU A 25 0.46 22.45 -19.38
C GLU A 25 1.49 21.71 -20.22
N ARG A 26 1.02 20.92 -21.19
CA ARG A 26 1.87 20.11 -22.05
C ARG A 26 1.48 20.31 -23.51
N PHE A 27 2.43 20.07 -24.41
CA PHE A 27 2.19 20.08 -25.85
C PHE A 27 1.76 18.69 -26.30
N VAL A 28 0.78 18.63 -27.20
CA VAL A 28 0.42 17.39 -27.89
C VAL A 28 1.40 17.19 -29.04
N ARG A 29 2.35 16.26 -28.86
CA ARG A 29 3.33 15.88 -29.88
C ARG A 29 2.72 14.87 -30.85
N ARG A 30 3.45 14.53 -31.91
CA ARG A 30 3.04 13.49 -32.87
C ARG A 30 2.92 12.11 -32.23
N ASP A 31 3.73 11.85 -31.20
CA ASP A 31 3.75 10.60 -30.44
C ASP A 31 2.97 10.69 -29.12
N GLY A 32 2.23 11.78 -28.91
CA GLY A 32 1.36 11.98 -27.75
C GLY A 32 1.83 13.03 -26.75
N ILE A 33 1.38 12.86 -25.51
CA ILE A 33 1.67 13.78 -24.41
C ILE A 33 2.76 13.18 -23.54
N HIS A 34 3.75 13.99 -23.20
CA HIS A 34 4.85 13.60 -22.32
C HIS A 34 4.68 14.30 -20.97
N LEU A 35 4.52 13.53 -19.91
CA LEU A 35 4.38 14.01 -18.54
C LEU A 35 5.20 13.12 -17.61
N PHE A 36 6.06 13.73 -16.79
CA PHE A 36 7.00 13.01 -15.90
C PHE A 36 7.92 11.99 -16.59
N GLY A 37 8.22 12.15 -17.88
CA GLY A 37 8.99 11.14 -18.63
C GLY A 37 8.18 9.89 -19.02
N LEU A 38 6.87 9.92 -18.78
CA LEU A 38 5.90 8.91 -19.21
C LEU A 38 5.16 9.44 -20.44
N ARG A 39 4.81 8.52 -21.35
CA ARG A 39 4.13 8.85 -22.60
C ARG A 39 2.67 8.42 -22.54
N TYR A 40 1.80 9.33 -22.96
CA TYR A 40 0.35 9.16 -22.97
C TYR A 40 -0.18 9.29 -24.40
N TRP A 41 -1.02 8.35 -24.82
CA TRP A 41 -1.63 8.35 -26.15
C TRP A 41 -3.03 7.76 -26.11
N ASP A 42 -3.93 8.40 -26.86
CA ASP A 42 -5.26 7.90 -27.21
C ASP A 42 -5.65 8.54 -28.55
N ASP A 43 -6.53 7.91 -29.32
CA ASP A 43 -6.95 8.37 -30.64
C ASP A 43 -7.65 9.74 -30.57
N VAL A 44 -8.21 10.09 -29.41
CA VAL A 44 -8.79 11.41 -29.11
C VAL A 44 -7.79 12.55 -29.31
N LEU A 45 -6.49 12.29 -29.23
CA LEU A 45 -5.44 13.29 -29.40
C LEU A 45 -5.08 13.55 -30.87
N SER A 46 -5.51 12.70 -31.79
CA SER A 46 -5.20 12.78 -33.22
C SER A 46 -5.49 14.16 -33.85
N PRO A 47 -6.58 14.87 -33.50
CA PRO A 47 -6.84 16.20 -34.04
C PRO A 47 -5.79 17.25 -33.67
N TRP A 48 -5.06 17.07 -32.58
CA TRP A 48 -4.05 18.03 -32.07
C TRP A 48 -2.62 17.54 -32.26
N ALA A 49 -2.42 16.25 -32.52
CA ALA A 49 -1.11 15.62 -32.64
C ALA A 49 -0.21 16.34 -33.66
N GLY A 50 0.90 16.89 -33.17
CA GLY A 50 1.92 17.53 -34.02
C GLY A 50 1.55 18.93 -34.53
N ARG A 51 0.43 19.52 -34.08
CA ARG A 51 0.01 20.89 -34.42
C ARG A 51 0.56 21.95 -33.45
N GLY A 52 1.33 21.54 -32.44
CA GLY A 52 1.88 22.44 -31.43
C GLY A 52 0.83 22.97 -30.44
N GLN A 53 -0.34 22.33 -30.36
CA GLN A 53 -1.40 22.71 -29.43
C GLN A 53 -0.96 22.45 -27.98
N ARG A 54 -1.13 23.46 -27.12
CA ARG A 54 -1.01 23.31 -25.67
C ARG A 54 -2.33 22.85 -25.09
N VAL A 55 -2.25 21.88 -24.19
CA VAL A 55 -3.39 21.32 -23.45
C VAL A 55 -3.07 21.29 -21.97
N ARG A 56 -4.11 21.39 -21.13
CA ARG A 56 -3.97 21.27 -19.69
C ARG A 56 -4.16 19.81 -19.30
N VAL A 57 -3.13 19.22 -18.71
CA VAL A 57 -3.09 17.80 -18.34
C VAL A 57 -3.25 17.69 -16.83
N ARG A 58 -4.44 17.29 -16.38
CA ARG A 58 -4.72 16.94 -14.98
C ARG A 58 -4.33 15.49 -14.70
N TYR A 59 -3.79 15.23 -13.52
CA TYR A 59 -3.37 13.89 -13.13
C TYR A 59 -3.72 13.63 -11.65
N ASP A 60 -3.98 12.37 -11.29
CA ASP A 60 -4.11 11.95 -9.89
C ASP A 60 -2.74 11.48 -9.39
N PRO A 61 -2.14 12.11 -8.37
CA PRO A 61 -0.86 11.66 -7.79
C PRO A 61 -0.88 10.22 -7.27
N ARG A 62 -2.06 9.64 -7.01
CA ARG A 62 -2.26 8.27 -6.55
C ARG A 62 -2.39 7.27 -7.70
N ASP A 63 -2.65 7.73 -8.92
CA ASP A 63 -2.78 6.87 -10.10
C ASP A 63 -2.38 7.63 -11.37
N LEU A 64 -1.12 7.45 -11.79
CA LEU A 64 -0.59 8.07 -13.01
C LEU A 64 -0.96 7.30 -14.28
N SER A 65 -1.69 6.19 -14.21
CA SER A 65 -2.03 5.38 -15.40
C SER A 65 -2.98 6.06 -16.39
N ARG A 66 -3.59 7.16 -15.96
CA ARG A 66 -4.50 7.97 -16.75
C ARG A 66 -4.33 9.44 -16.39
N VAL A 67 -4.54 10.29 -17.38
CA VAL A 67 -4.55 11.73 -17.24
C VAL A 67 -5.81 12.30 -17.90
N GLN A 68 -6.33 13.39 -17.36
CA GLN A 68 -7.42 14.14 -17.98
C GLN A 68 -6.82 15.27 -18.80
N VAL A 69 -7.10 15.29 -20.09
CA VAL A 69 -6.62 16.29 -21.04
C VAL A 69 -7.74 17.27 -21.33
N GLU A 70 -7.52 18.54 -20.99
CA GLU A 70 -8.42 19.64 -21.28
C GLU A 70 -7.85 20.48 -22.44
N GLY A 71 -8.59 20.52 -23.56
CA GLY A 71 -8.25 21.26 -24.78
C GLY A 71 -8.93 22.63 -24.89
N ALA A 72 -8.59 23.39 -25.94
CA ALA A 72 -9.39 24.53 -26.36
C ALA A 72 -10.78 24.01 -26.77
N GLU A 73 -11.87 24.55 -26.20
CA GLU A 73 -13.27 24.07 -26.26
C GLU A 73 -13.77 23.28 -25.03
N ASN A 74 -13.07 23.30 -23.88
CA ASN A 74 -13.50 22.65 -22.62
C ASN A 74 -13.77 21.13 -22.76
N PHE A 75 -13.20 20.51 -23.78
CA PHE A 75 -13.24 19.08 -23.96
C PHE A 75 -12.31 18.42 -22.95
N VAL A 76 -12.84 17.49 -22.16
CA VAL A 76 -12.10 16.76 -21.12
C VAL A 76 -12.12 15.27 -21.44
N GLU A 77 -10.99 14.74 -21.88
CA GLU A 77 -10.86 13.30 -22.14
C GLU A 77 -9.86 12.63 -21.23
N THR A 78 -10.11 11.35 -20.98
CA THR A 78 -9.17 10.51 -20.25
C THR A 78 -8.21 9.84 -21.23
N VAL A 79 -6.91 10.08 -21.06
CA VAL A 79 -5.85 9.50 -21.88
C VAL A 79 -5.00 8.58 -21.01
N HIS A 80 -4.71 7.39 -21.53
CA HIS A 80 -3.92 6.37 -20.84
C HIS A 80 -2.44 6.41 -21.24
N PHE A 81 -1.62 5.60 -20.57
CA PHE A 81 -0.28 5.32 -21.04
C PHE A 81 -0.31 4.84 -22.49
N ALA A 82 0.67 5.29 -23.29
CA ALA A 82 0.79 4.85 -24.68
C ALA A 82 1.05 3.34 -24.79
N ASP A 83 1.75 2.75 -23.82
CA ASP A 83 1.85 1.30 -23.66
C ASP A 83 0.87 0.82 -22.57
N LEU A 84 -0.25 0.25 -22.98
CA LEU A 84 -1.30 -0.24 -22.07
C LEU A 84 -0.87 -1.41 -21.20
N ARG A 85 0.28 -2.04 -21.49
CA ARG A 85 0.83 -3.13 -20.66
C ARG A 85 1.48 -2.60 -19.37
N ARG A 86 1.70 -1.28 -19.27
CA ARG A 86 2.34 -0.68 -18.11
C ARG A 86 1.42 -0.76 -16.88
N PRO A 87 1.96 -1.15 -15.72
CA PRO A 87 1.18 -1.20 -14.50
C PRO A 87 0.85 0.21 -14.02
N ARG A 88 -0.22 0.34 -13.23
CA ARG A 88 -0.52 1.59 -12.53
C ARG A 88 0.57 1.89 -11.51
N ILE A 89 0.99 3.15 -11.45
CA ILE A 89 2.00 3.65 -10.54
C ILE A 89 1.53 4.96 -9.90
N THR A 90 2.01 5.22 -8.69
CA THR A 90 1.79 6.50 -8.01
C THR A 90 2.89 7.50 -8.36
N LEU A 91 2.64 8.79 -8.18
CA LEU A 91 3.67 9.82 -8.29
C LEU A 91 4.78 9.65 -7.25
N GLY A 92 4.47 9.08 -6.09
CA GLY A 92 5.45 8.75 -5.06
C GLY A 92 6.45 7.69 -5.54
N GLU A 93 5.96 6.57 -6.09
CA GLU A 93 6.80 5.52 -6.67
C GLU A 93 7.65 6.05 -7.81
N HIS A 94 7.07 6.87 -8.68
CA HIS A 94 7.81 7.53 -9.76
C HIS A 94 8.96 8.38 -9.21
N ARG A 95 8.70 9.24 -8.21
CA ARG A 95 9.72 10.09 -7.59
C ARG A 95 10.83 9.29 -6.92
N LEU A 96 10.49 8.20 -6.23
CA LEU A 96 11.47 7.29 -5.62
C LEU A 96 12.34 6.60 -6.67
N ALA A 97 11.76 6.17 -7.79
CA ALA A 97 12.51 5.60 -8.90
C ALA A 97 13.45 6.64 -9.53
N MET A 98 12.97 7.85 -9.80
CA MET A 98 13.79 8.94 -10.33
C MET A 98 14.95 9.30 -9.39
N ALA A 99 14.71 9.39 -8.09
CA ALA A 99 15.76 9.66 -7.10
C ALA A 99 16.82 8.54 -7.09
N ALA A 100 16.40 7.27 -7.18
CA ALA A 100 17.31 6.14 -7.26
C ALA A 100 18.14 6.15 -8.55
N LEU A 101 17.54 6.48 -9.70
CA LEU A 101 18.24 6.62 -10.98
C LEU A 101 19.26 7.76 -10.97
N GLN A 102 18.89 8.89 -10.36
CA GLN A 102 19.76 10.05 -10.22
C GLN A 102 20.95 9.74 -9.30
N ALA A 103 20.73 9.02 -8.19
CA ALA A 103 21.80 8.56 -7.31
C ALA A 103 22.76 7.56 -7.98
N ARG A 104 22.26 6.77 -8.96
CA ARG A 104 23.07 5.88 -9.81
C ARG A 104 23.83 6.62 -10.93
N GLY A 105 23.63 7.94 -11.08
CA GLY A 105 24.30 8.76 -12.10
C GLY A 105 23.71 8.63 -13.51
N VAL A 106 22.51 8.08 -13.66
CA VAL A 106 21.88 7.89 -14.98
C VAL A 106 21.38 9.23 -15.52
N GLN A 107 21.88 9.64 -16.69
CA GLN A 107 21.51 10.90 -17.35
C GLN A 107 20.35 10.74 -18.34
N ALA A 108 20.32 9.63 -19.10
CA ALA A 108 19.27 9.34 -20.07
C ALA A 108 18.23 8.40 -19.44
N VAL A 109 17.10 8.95 -19.01
CA VAL A 109 15.99 8.19 -18.44
C VAL A 109 14.93 7.99 -19.52
N ASN A 110 14.63 6.72 -19.82
CA ASN A 110 13.49 6.35 -20.66
C ASN A 110 12.37 5.73 -19.82
N GLU A 111 11.19 5.62 -20.41
CA GLU A 111 10.00 5.06 -19.76
C GLU A 111 10.25 3.62 -19.25
N ASP A 112 10.92 2.78 -20.04
CA ASP A 112 11.25 1.40 -19.65
C ASP A 112 12.07 1.34 -18.35
N LEU A 113 13.08 2.18 -18.22
CA LEU A 113 13.96 2.23 -17.06
C LEU A 113 13.21 2.71 -15.81
N ILE A 114 12.28 3.64 -15.96
CA ILE A 114 11.40 4.09 -14.86
C ILE A 114 10.60 2.89 -14.35
N PHE A 115 9.88 2.20 -15.23
CA PHE A 115 9.03 1.07 -14.83
C PHE A 115 9.84 -0.12 -14.30
N SER A 116 11.00 -0.43 -14.88
CA SER A 116 11.85 -1.52 -14.37
C SER A 116 12.38 -1.21 -12.98
N THR A 117 12.75 0.05 -12.71
CA THR A 117 13.23 0.50 -11.40
C THR A 117 12.11 0.46 -10.37
N ILE A 118 10.88 0.89 -10.73
CA ILE A 118 9.71 0.77 -9.85
C ILE A 118 9.43 -0.70 -9.52
N ALA A 119 9.50 -1.59 -10.52
CA ALA A 119 9.31 -3.03 -10.31
C ALA A 119 10.37 -3.62 -9.36
N GLU A 120 11.64 -3.21 -9.50
CA GLU A 120 12.73 -3.58 -8.59
C GLU A 120 12.45 -3.10 -7.15
N GLN A 121 12.08 -1.84 -6.99
CA GLN A 121 11.74 -1.26 -5.67
C GLN A 121 10.56 -1.98 -5.02
N ARG A 122 9.51 -2.29 -5.77
CA ARG A 122 8.35 -3.06 -5.27
C ARG A 122 8.77 -4.45 -4.78
N ARG A 123 9.66 -5.15 -5.51
CA ARG A 123 10.19 -6.45 -5.08
C ARG A 123 10.97 -6.35 -3.77
N LEU A 124 11.88 -5.36 -3.66
CA LEU A 124 12.65 -5.13 -2.44
C LEU A 124 11.76 -4.84 -1.23
N LEU A 125 10.71 -4.04 -1.43
CA LEU A 125 9.73 -3.75 -0.37
C LEU A 125 8.95 -5.01 0.05
N ALA A 126 8.50 -5.82 -0.90
CA ALA A 126 7.82 -7.09 -0.61
C ALA A 126 8.71 -8.04 0.20
N ASP A 127 9.98 -8.20 -0.20
CA ASP A 127 10.95 -9.03 0.51
C ASP A 127 11.21 -8.52 1.93
N ALA A 128 11.29 -7.20 2.12
CA ALA A 128 11.50 -6.58 3.43
C ALA A 128 10.28 -6.78 4.35
N VAL A 129 9.06 -6.68 3.81
CA VAL A 129 7.83 -6.95 4.56
C VAL A 129 7.79 -8.40 5.03
N GLU A 130 8.09 -9.36 4.15
CA GLU A 130 8.12 -10.77 4.53
C GLU A 130 9.18 -11.07 5.58
N LYS A 131 10.40 -10.56 5.41
CA LYS A 131 11.48 -10.68 6.41
C LYS A 131 11.04 -10.11 7.76
N THR A 132 10.50 -8.89 7.80
CA THR A 132 10.01 -8.27 9.04
C THR A 132 8.89 -9.07 9.69
N ARG A 133 7.96 -9.60 8.87
CA ARG A 133 6.88 -10.46 9.35
C ARG A 133 7.37 -11.77 9.94
N THR A 134 8.43 -12.37 9.38
CA THR A 134 9.04 -13.59 9.95
C THR A 134 9.74 -13.29 11.28
N VAL A 135 10.52 -12.20 11.36
CA VAL A 135 11.19 -11.77 12.59
C VAL A 135 10.18 -11.52 13.71
N ARG A 136 9.10 -10.78 13.43
CA ARG A 136 8.03 -10.53 14.41
C ARG A 136 7.37 -11.82 14.89
N ARG A 137 7.06 -12.75 13.98
CA ARG A 137 6.48 -14.06 14.33
C ARG A 137 7.40 -14.88 15.24
N THR A 138 8.70 -14.90 14.95
CA THR A 138 9.68 -15.63 15.76
C THR A 138 9.83 -14.99 17.15
N ALA A 139 9.86 -13.65 17.23
CA ALA A 139 9.89 -12.93 18.50
C ALA A 139 8.66 -13.25 19.36
N GLU A 140 7.45 -13.15 18.80
CA GLU A 140 6.21 -13.50 19.50
C GLU A 140 6.19 -14.97 19.94
N ARG A 141 6.69 -15.89 19.11
CA ARG A 141 6.80 -17.30 19.48
C ARG A 141 7.74 -17.51 20.65
N ASN A 142 8.91 -16.88 20.62
CA ASN A 142 9.88 -16.97 21.71
C ASN A 142 9.33 -16.35 23.00
N GLU A 143 8.65 -15.21 22.91
CA GLU A 143 7.99 -14.57 24.04
C GLU A 143 6.93 -15.48 24.66
N ARG A 144 6.05 -16.08 23.84
CA ARG A 144 5.06 -17.06 24.33
C ARG A 144 5.70 -18.30 24.95
N ALA A 145 6.80 -18.79 24.38
CA ALA A 145 7.52 -19.95 24.93
C ALA A 145 8.15 -19.61 26.30
N LEU A 146 8.73 -18.41 26.43
CA LEU A 146 9.29 -17.91 27.69
C LEU A 146 8.20 -17.68 28.74
N SER A 147 7.03 -17.15 28.35
CA SER A 147 5.90 -16.95 29.27
C SER A 147 5.30 -18.29 29.71
N ALA A 148 5.13 -19.26 28.80
CA ALA A 148 4.67 -20.61 29.14
C ALA A 148 5.64 -21.37 30.05
N GLY A 149 6.94 -21.08 29.97
CA GLY A 149 7.95 -21.60 30.90
C GLY A 149 7.85 -20.99 32.31
N ARG A 150 7.39 -19.74 32.43
CA ARG A 150 7.14 -19.06 33.72
C ARG A 150 5.90 -19.61 34.44
N ASP A 151 4.87 -20.02 33.68
CA ASP A 151 3.63 -20.59 34.23
C ASP A 151 3.73 -22.08 34.57
N ARG A 152 4.89 -22.72 34.33
CA ARG A 152 5.15 -24.10 34.75
C ARG A 152 5.47 -24.16 36.25
N ILE A 153 4.38 -24.17 37.03
CA ILE A 153 4.22 -24.81 38.35
C ILE A 153 5.11 -24.23 39.47
N THR A 154 4.55 -23.29 40.23
CA THR A 154 4.80 -23.24 41.68
C THR A 154 3.97 -24.37 42.29
N LEU A 155 4.57 -25.53 42.58
CA LEU A 155 3.93 -26.51 43.46
C LEU A 155 3.75 -25.80 44.81
N PRO A 156 2.54 -25.79 45.41
CA PRO A 156 2.44 -25.39 46.80
C PRO A 156 3.39 -26.28 47.60
N GLU A 157 4.22 -25.65 48.43
CA GLU A 157 5.12 -26.33 49.35
C GLU A 157 4.21 -27.14 50.29
N TYR A 158 4.07 -28.44 50.00
CA TYR A 158 3.33 -29.35 50.86
C TYR A 158 4.23 -29.62 52.07
N GLU A 159 4.04 -28.84 53.13
CA GLU A 159 4.50 -29.26 54.45
C GLU A 159 3.63 -30.47 54.85
N PRO A 160 4.20 -31.67 55.04
CA PRO A 160 3.45 -32.80 55.54
C PRO A 160 3.04 -32.47 56.98
N THR A 161 1.81 -31.99 57.18
CA THR A 161 1.20 -32.03 58.49
C THR A 161 1.11 -33.50 58.89
N PRO A 162 1.55 -33.88 60.10
CA PRO A 162 1.40 -35.25 60.56
C PRO A 162 -0.08 -35.59 60.49
N GLU A 163 -0.44 -36.56 59.64
CA GLU A 163 -1.79 -37.12 59.59
C GLU A 163 -2.05 -37.78 60.94
N VAL A 164 -2.73 -37.05 61.81
CA VAL A 164 -3.30 -37.60 63.04
C VAL A 164 -4.51 -38.42 62.61
N PHE A 165 -4.30 -39.71 62.38
CA PHE A 165 -5.35 -40.70 62.21
C PHE A 165 -5.99 -40.99 63.57
N ASP A 166 -6.72 -40.04 64.13
CA ASP A 166 -7.57 -40.32 65.29
C ASP A 166 -8.89 -40.94 64.82
N ASP A 167 -9.07 -42.21 65.22
CA ASP A 167 -10.30 -43.00 65.24
C ASP A 167 -11.26 -42.81 64.06
N LEU A 168 -10.84 -43.28 62.89
CA LEU A 168 -11.79 -43.61 61.84
C LEU A 168 -12.63 -44.82 62.28
N PRO A 169 -13.97 -44.75 62.27
CA PRO A 169 -14.80 -45.89 62.61
C PRO A 169 -14.52 -47.05 61.62
N PRO A 170 -14.51 -48.31 62.09
CA PRO A 170 -14.25 -49.45 61.22
C PRO A 170 -15.31 -49.49 60.11
N LEU A 171 -14.85 -49.51 58.86
CA LEU A 171 -15.72 -49.59 57.70
C LEU A 171 -16.52 -50.90 57.75
N SER A 172 -17.84 -50.80 57.62
CA SER A 172 -18.73 -51.95 57.57
C SER A 172 -18.46 -52.78 56.31
N VAL A 173 -17.92 -53.98 56.49
CA VAL A 173 -17.69 -54.94 55.41
C VAL A 173 -18.99 -55.74 55.23
N GLU A 174 -19.67 -55.58 54.10
CA GLU A 174 -20.76 -56.47 53.69
C GLU A 174 -20.13 -57.78 53.18
N GLU A 175 -20.39 -58.88 53.87
CA GLU A 175 -20.04 -60.23 53.41
C GLU A 175 -21.03 -60.65 52.32
N TRP A 176 -20.58 -60.68 51.07
CA TRP A 176 -21.35 -61.22 49.96
C TRP A 176 -21.17 -62.75 49.92
N SER A 177 -22.27 -63.51 50.07
CA SER A 177 -22.35 -64.96 49.79
C SER A 177 -22.70 -65.24 48.33
#